data_AF-A0A947KJC4-F1
#
_entry.id   AF-A0A947KJC4-F1
#
_cell.length_a   1.000
_cell.length_b   1.000
_cell.length_c   1.000
_cell.angle_alpha   90.00
_cell.angle_beta   90.00
_cell.angle_gamma   90.00
#
_symmetry.space_group_name_H-M   'P 1'
#
loop_
_entity.id
_entity.type
_entity.pdbx_description
1 polymer ?
#
loop_
_entity_poly.entity_id
_entity_poly.type
_entity_poly.pdbx_seq_one_letter_code
_entity_poly.pdbx_strand_id
1 'polypeptide(L)'
;MTDFHHNIFYYYRGIKQDDLMFERQIENNTTKALINTLEYCSSEVSNKFLDWLGIHNEGEIKYLLQTKSIGEAKIYGKAQKVLLGLCPIETQIELDIQNTPSKGYSVPDAWIYGDNFVILIESKVVGDFNSDQLEKHKNILRGNLPLEPLFIAKKWSDIHFFFNELLPNVNRRNYWLIKQFTQYLEWINMTEFTGFNAEIFNYFITHEDEDLRKWVKVNMQSFGEKLQNRLFKVDPFYNGFDLGKFEKKRKGSWIGFGPKNKEYRKKAHLTVGVSSTGLEVFINVELKSATDRLKVKIKNHKEKFRDHLRKINIIGPLFVQIEDRKQKQAMLYDYNLITRIDVDSIKHTEIGISSFEYLETLVEKLYIPCFSIRRLFNREEICEISNKDQGDSLLSELSRICEAFNPIVRFLNE
;
A
#
# COMPACT_ATOMS: atom_id res chain seq x y z
N MET A 1 5.70 18.24 -8.46
CA MET A 1 5.71 17.29 -9.58
C MET A 1 6.91 16.41 -9.33
N THR A 2 6.67 15.15 -8.98
CA THR A 2 7.75 14.18 -8.76
C THR A 2 8.45 13.90 -10.08
N ASP A 3 9.72 14.25 -10.16
CA ASP A 3 10.62 13.74 -11.17
C ASP A 3 11.41 12.57 -10.57
N PHE A 4 11.13 11.36 -11.05
CA PHE A 4 11.82 10.15 -10.58
C PHE A 4 13.34 10.24 -10.85
N HIS A 5 13.75 10.99 -11.87
CA HIS A 5 15.15 11.09 -12.29
C HIS A 5 16.00 11.99 -11.38
N HIS A 6 15.38 12.74 -10.47
CA HIS A 6 16.11 13.45 -9.43
C HIS A 6 16.56 12.53 -8.28
N ASN A 7 16.03 11.30 -8.20
CA ASN A 7 16.47 10.36 -7.19
C ASN A 7 17.75 9.63 -7.61
N ILE A 8 18.78 9.71 -6.77
CA ILE A 8 20.10 9.15 -7.08
C ILE A 8 20.16 7.62 -7.19
N PHE A 9 19.14 6.93 -6.66
CA PHE A 9 19.02 5.48 -6.75
C PHE A 9 18.07 5.04 -7.86
N TYR A 10 17.30 5.97 -8.44
CA TYR A 10 16.41 5.65 -9.54
C TYR A 10 17.21 5.53 -10.84
N TYR A 11 17.04 4.39 -11.51
CA TYR A 11 17.67 4.14 -12.80
C TYR A 11 16.61 4.06 -13.89
N TYR A 12 16.90 4.68 -15.03
CA TYR A 12 15.99 4.69 -16.18
C TYR A 12 15.73 3.27 -16.70
N ARG A 13 14.45 2.97 -16.89
CA ARG A 13 13.96 1.73 -17.49
C ARG A 13 14.14 1.86 -19.01
N GLY A 14 15.22 1.31 -19.56
CA GLY A 14 15.43 1.28 -21.02
C GLY A 14 14.22 0.71 -21.79
N ILE A 15 14.15 0.96 -23.10
CA ILE A 15 13.04 0.45 -23.93
C ILE A 15 13.22 -1.07 -24.12
N LYS A 16 12.33 -1.85 -23.50
CA LYS A 16 12.19 -3.33 -23.64
C LYS A 16 13.38 -4.15 -23.13
N GLN A 17 13.34 -4.51 -21.85
CA GLN A 17 14.08 -5.66 -21.33
C GLN A 17 13.14 -6.84 -21.11
N ASP A 18 13.70 -8.05 -21.14
CA ASP A 18 13.05 -9.27 -20.62
C ASP A 18 12.66 -9.05 -19.16
N ASP A 19 11.46 -9.47 -18.75
CA ASP A 19 10.92 -9.29 -17.41
C ASP A 19 11.87 -9.86 -16.34
N LEU A 20 12.51 -11.01 -16.62
CA LEU A 20 13.49 -11.63 -15.71
C LEU A 20 14.78 -10.80 -15.56
N MET A 21 15.26 -10.21 -16.66
CA MET A 21 16.43 -9.32 -16.60
C MET A 21 16.11 -8.04 -15.83
N PHE A 22 14.89 -7.54 -16.01
CA PHE A 22 14.42 -6.35 -15.33
C PHE A 22 14.29 -6.57 -13.81
N GLU A 23 13.68 -7.68 -13.39
CA GLU A 23 13.62 -8.05 -11.97
C GLU A 23 15.01 -8.14 -11.36
N ARG A 24 15.94 -8.84 -12.03
CA ARG A 24 17.33 -8.93 -11.58
C ARG A 24 18.03 -7.57 -11.52
N GLN A 25 17.73 -6.65 -12.43
CA GLN A 25 18.27 -5.30 -12.39
C GLN A 25 17.73 -4.51 -11.19
N ILE A 26 16.43 -4.60 -10.90
CA ILE A 26 15.84 -3.98 -9.71
C ILE A 26 16.46 -4.58 -8.45
N GLU A 27 16.60 -5.90 -8.36
CA GLU A 27 17.23 -6.60 -7.23
C GLU A 27 18.63 -6.05 -6.94
N ASN A 28 19.50 -6.04 -7.96
CA ASN A 28 20.85 -5.51 -7.84
C ASN A 28 20.88 -4.03 -7.46
N ASN A 29 20.03 -3.21 -8.08
CA ASN A 29 19.98 -1.78 -7.81
C ASN A 29 19.46 -1.48 -6.40
N THR A 30 18.52 -2.27 -5.90
CA THR A 30 17.94 -2.11 -4.57
C THR A 30 18.96 -2.45 -3.50
N THR A 31 19.67 -3.57 -3.66
CA THR A 31 20.75 -3.94 -2.73
C THR A 31 21.92 -2.96 -2.79
N LYS A 32 22.30 -2.50 -4.00
CA LYS A 32 23.29 -1.43 -4.14
C LYS A 32 22.85 -0.13 -3.46
N ALA A 33 21.58 0.25 -3.57
CA ALA A 33 21.05 1.45 -2.93
C ALA A 33 21.11 1.34 -1.40
N LEU A 34 20.78 0.19 -0.83
CA LEU A 34 20.94 -0.09 0.60
C LEU A 34 22.40 0.05 1.02
N ILE A 35 23.31 -0.62 0.33
CA ILE A 35 24.75 -0.60 0.66
C ILE A 35 25.32 0.81 0.56
N ASN A 36 25.04 1.54 -0.53
CA ASN A 36 25.46 2.92 -0.68
C ASN A 36 24.89 3.82 0.43
N THR A 37 23.64 3.59 0.85
CA THR A 37 23.04 4.36 1.95
C THR A 37 23.80 4.12 3.26
N LEU A 38 24.14 2.88 3.58
CA LEU A 38 24.91 2.53 4.77
C LEU A 38 26.37 3.01 4.69
N GLU A 39 27.02 2.91 3.53
CA GLU A 39 28.42 3.26 3.33
C GLU A 39 28.67 4.77 3.33
N TYR A 40 27.77 5.55 2.70
CA TYR A 40 27.95 7.00 2.55
C TYR A 40 27.25 7.85 3.62
N CYS A 41 26.48 7.21 4.53
CA CYS A 41 26.07 7.83 5.80
C CYS A 41 27.22 7.83 6.81
N SER A 42 27.03 8.49 7.96
CA SER A 42 27.94 8.33 9.09
C SER A 42 27.88 6.91 9.66
N SER A 43 28.97 6.47 10.30
CA SER A 43 29.07 5.17 10.98
C SER A 43 27.98 4.93 12.03
N GLU A 44 27.43 6.01 12.62
CA GLU A 44 26.27 5.93 13.52
C GLU A 44 25.06 5.24 12.87
N VAL A 45 24.76 5.53 11.58
CA VAL A 45 23.63 4.91 10.88
C VAL A 45 23.90 3.43 10.67
N SER A 46 25.12 3.08 10.26
CA SER A 46 25.54 1.70 10.06
C SER A 46 25.51 0.91 11.36
N ASN A 47 26.01 1.49 12.47
CA ASN A 47 25.96 0.85 13.78
C ASN A 47 24.52 0.65 14.26
N LYS A 48 23.62 1.63 14.10
CA LYS A 48 22.19 1.45 14.41
C LYS A 48 21.56 0.34 13.57
N PHE A 49 21.98 0.18 12.32
CA PHE A 49 21.51 -0.90 11.46
C PHE A 49 22.02 -2.26 11.93
N LEU A 50 23.28 -2.35 12.34
CA LEU A 50 23.84 -3.57 12.95
C LEU A 50 23.15 -3.90 14.28
N ASP A 51 22.93 -2.92 15.16
CA ASP A 51 22.21 -3.09 16.42
C ASP A 51 20.77 -3.57 16.19
N TRP A 52 20.09 -3.04 15.17
CA TRP A 52 18.76 -3.51 14.76
C TRP A 52 18.74 -4.97 14.29
N LEU A 53 19.86 -5.47 13.77
CA LEU A 53 20.08 -6.88 13.44
C LEU A 53 20.60 -7.71 14.64
N GLY A 54 20.83 -7.09 15.79
CA GLY A 54 21.40 -7.73 16.99
C GLY A 54 22.91 -7.98 16.89
N ILE A 55 23.64 -7.18 16.09
CA ILE A 55 25.06 -7.34 15.83
C ILE A 55 25.83 -6.19 16.48
N HIS A 56 26.73 -6.52 17.40
CA HIS A 56 27.59 -5.51 18.04
C HIS A 56 28.85 -5.25 17.22
N ASN A 57 29.19 -3.98 17.03
CA ASN A 57 30.41 -3.53 16.35
C ASN A 57 31.04 -2.31 17.04
N GLU A 58 32.36 -2.38 17.24
CA GLU A 58 33.17 -1.26 17.77
C GLU A 58 34.20 -0.75 16.75
N GLY A 59 34.34 -1.42 15.60
CA GLY A 59 35.40 -1.17 14.62
C GLY A 59 34.92 -0.58 13.30
N GLU A 60 35.83 -0.57 12.33
CA GLU A 60 35.55 -0.13 10.95
C GLU A 60 34.58 -1.10 10.25
N ILE A 61 33.58 -0.55 9.55
CA ILE A 61 32.63 -1.33 8.75
C ILE A 61 32.99 -1.21 7.27
N LYS A 62 33.05 -2.35 6.59
CA LYS A 62 33.38 -2.47 5.17
C LYS A 62 32.22 -3.08 4.39
N TYR A 63 32.08 -2.62 3.16
CA TYR A 63 30.99 -2.98 2.27
C TYR A 63 31.56 -3.52 0.96
N LEU A 64 30.95 -4.57 0.41
CA LEU A 64 31.27 -5.08 -0.92
C LEU A 64 29.99 -5.51 -1.64
N LEU A 65 29.92 -5.29 -2.95
CA LEU A 65 28.80 -5.70 -3.78
C LEU A 65 29.22 -6.88 -4.68
N GLN A 66 28.31 -7.82 -4.88
CA GLN A 66 28.38 -8.88 -5.91
C GLN A 66 29.72 -9.62 -5.98
N THR A 67 30.38 -9.81 -4.84
CA THR A 67 31.69 -10.47 -4.75
C THR A 67 31.50 -11.88 -4.22
N LYS A 68 32.12 -12.87 -4.86
CA LYS A 68 31.99 -14.30 -4.47
C LYS A 68 32.42 -14.59 -3.03
N SER A 69 33.48 -13.93 -2.57
CA SER A 69 34.03 -14.11 -1.22
C SER A 69 34.86 -12.90 -0.83
N ILE A 70 34.92 -12.62 0.47
CA ILE A 70 35.79 -11.60 1.06
C ILE A 70 37.16 -12.15 1.53
N GLY A 71 37.42 -13.43 1.23
CA GLY A 71 38.59 -14.19 1.66
C GLY A 71 38.36 -14.92 2.97
N GLU A 72 38.82 -16.17 3.07
CA GLU A 72 38.59 -17.07 4.21
C GLU A 72 38.99 -16.46 5.55
N ALA A 73 40.15 -15.79 5.61
CA ALA A 73 40.63 -15.14 6.82
C ALA A 73 39.67 -14.07 7.37
N LYS A 74 38.90 -13.41 6.50
CA LYS A 74 37.90 -12.39 6.89
C LYS A 74 36.54 -12.99 7.27
N ILE A 75 36.31 -14.26 7.00
CA ILE A 75 35.06 -14.96 7.32
C ILE A 75 35.24 -15.84 8.56
N TYR A 76 36.30 -16.65 8.60
CA TYR A 76 36.42 -17.74 9.57
C TYR A 76 36.73 -17.26 10.99
N GLY A 77 37.46 -16.14 11.13
CA GLY A 77 37.80 -15.56 12.43
C GLY A 77 36.70 -14.70 13.06
N LYS A 78 35.51 -14.60 12.45
CA LYS A 78 34.42 -13.74 12.95
C LYS A 78 33.52 -14.51 13.91
N ALA A 79 33.24 -13.93 15.07
CA ALA A 79 32.33 -14.54 16.05
C ALA A 79 30.87 -14.47 15.60
N GLN A 80 30.48 -13.39 14.92
CA GLN A 80 29.12 -13.19 14.43
C GLN A 80 29.08 -13.40 12.91
N LYS A 81 28.35 -14.42 12.46
CA LYS A 81 28.17 -14.74 11.04
C LYS A 81 26.70 -14.75 10.70
N VAL A 82 26.28 -13.87 9.80
CA VAL A 82 24.87 -13.66 9.48
C VAL A 82 24.63 -13.81 7.99
N LEU A 83 23.62 -14.61 7.64
CA LEU A 83 22.98 -14.60 6.32
C LEU A 83 21.72 -13.74 6.43
N LEU A 84 21.72 -12.56 5.83
CA LEU A 84 20.59 -11.65 5.81
C LEU A 84 19.80 -11.85 4.51
N GLY A 85 18.58 -12.39 4.63
CA GLY A 85 17.62 -12.46 3.53
C GLY A 85 16.71 -11.23 3.52
N LEU A 86 16.67 -10.49 2.41
CA LEU A 86 15.74 -9.36 2.18
C LEU A 86 14.70 -9.71 1.10
N CYS A 87 13.41 -9.59 1.40
CA CYS A 87 12.33 -9.99 0.48
C CYS A 87 11.11 -9.04 0.57
N PRO A 88 10.20 -9.02 -0.42
CA PRO A 88 9.01 -8.16 -0.36
C PRO A 88 7.88 -8.73 0.51
N ILE A 89 7.86 -10.04 0.75
CA ILE A 89 6.80 -10.76 1.47
C ILE A 89 7.35 -11.47 2.70
N GLU A 90 6.48 -12.00 3.56
CA GLU A 90 6.92 -12.79 4.70
C GLU A 90 7.38 -14.16 4.23
N THR A 91 8.66 -14.44 4.42
CA THR A 91 9.27 -15.72 4.09
C THR A 91 8.88 -16.77 5.14
N GLN A 92 8.15 -17.80 4.72
CA GLN A 92 7.87 -19.00 5.52
C GLN A 92 8.80 -20.14 5.14
N ILE A 93 10.11 -19.87 5.04
CA ILE A 93 11.06 -20.95 4.76
C ILE A 93 11.28 -21.73 6.06
N GLU A 94 10.56 -22.83 6.19
CA GLU A 94 11.08 -23.99 6.90
C GLU A 94 12.26 -24.50 6.07
N LEU A 95 13.48 -24.22 6.55
CA LEU A 95 14.71 -24.71 5.95
C LEU A 95 14.75 -26.22 6.18
N ASP A 96 14.04 -26.96 5.34
CA ASP A 96 14.02 -28.41 5.41
C ASP A 96 15.42 -28.91 5.00
N ILE A 97 16.15 -29.46 5.97
CA ILE A 97 17.56 -29.83 5.85
C ILE A 97 17.63 -31.11 5.00
N GLN A 98 17.44 -31.00 3.69
CA GLN A 98 17.85 -32.05 2.77
C GLN A 98 19.25 -31.74 2.27
N ASN A 99 20.22 -32.46 2.85
CA ASN A 99 21.65 -32.44 2.52
C ASN A 99 21.91 -32.99 1.10
N THR A 100 21.35 -32.37 0.07
CA THR A 100 21.78 -32.61 -1.30
C THR A 100 22.84 -31.57 -1.65
N PRO A 101 24.12 -31.96 -1.87
CA PRO A 101 25.16 -31.03 -2.26
C PRO A 101 24.83 -30.45 -3.64
N SER A 102 24.34 -29.20 -3.64
CA SER A 102 24.00 -28.50 -4.86
C SER A 102 25.30 -28.10 -5.59
N LYS A 103 25.49 -28.61 -6.80
CA LYS A 103 26.65 -28.26 -7.63
C LYS A 103 26.52 -26.79 -8.09
N GLY A 104 27.64 -26.07 -8.10
CA GLY A 104 27.75 -24.72 -8.67
C GLY A 104 27.89 -23.60 -7.65
N TYR A 105 28.58 -22.53 -8.05
CA TYR A 105 28.84 -21.35 -7.22
C TYR A 105 27.62 -20.41 -7.17
N SER A 106 27.36 -19.81 -6.01
CA SER A 106 26.44 -18.69 -5.86
C SER A 106 27.22 -17.41 -5.58
N VAL A 107 26.73 -16.28 -6.09
CA VAL A 107 27.29 -14.95 -5.82
C VAL A 107 26.28 -14.22 -4.94
N PRO A 108 26.66 -13.80 -3.72
CA PRO A 108 25.78 -13.00 -2.88
C PRO A 108 25.63 -11.59 -3.44
N ASP A 109 24.52 -10.94 -3.13
CA ASP A 109 24.26 -9.59 -3.61
C ASP A 109 25.17 -8.56 -2.95
N ALA A 110 25.45 -8.75 -1.65
CA ALA A 110 26.36 -7.88 -0.92
C ALA A 110 27.01 -8.54 0.30
N TRP A 111 28.02 -7.86 0.84
CA TRP A 111 28.68 -8.14 2.10
C TRP A 111 28.76 -6.88 2.96
N ILE A 112 28.57 -7.06 4.26
CA ILE A 112 28.90 -6.07 5.30
C ILE A 112 29.77 -6.78 6.33
N TYR A 113 30.95 -6.26 6.65
CA TYR A 113 31.85 -6.92 7.59
C TYR A 113 32.69 -5.93 8.37
N GLY A 114 33.08 -6.33 9.58
CA GLY A 114 33.96 -5.58 10.47
C GLY A 114 34.92 -6.52 11.17
N ASP A 115 35.44 -6.13 12.33
CA ASP A 115 36.47 -6.93 13.03
C ASP A 115 35.92 -8.23 13.61
N ASN A 116 34.71 -8.22 14.16
CA ASN A 116 34.13 -9.39 14.84
C ASN A 116 32.86 -9.96 14.17
N PHE A 117 32.44 -9.38 13.04
CA PHE A 117 31.22 -9.82 12.35
C PHE A 117 31.39 -9.89 10.83
N VAL A 118 30.55 -10.71 10.20
CA VAL A 118 30.34 -10.78 8.76
C VAL A 118 28.86 -11.05 8.45
N ILE A 119 28.31 -10.25 7.53
CA ILE A 119 26.96 -10.37 6.99
C ILE A 119 27.08 -10.61 5.49
N LEU A 120 26.45 -11.67 5.02
CA LEU A 120 26.22 -11.94 3.60
C LEU A 120 24.75 -11.63 3.32
N ILE A 121 24.48 -10.81 2.31
CA ILE A 121 23.12 -10.40 1.94
C ILE A 121 22.68 -11.16 0.69
N GLU A 122 21.50 -11.77 0.77
CA GLU A 122 20.72 -12.25 -0.37
C GLU A 122 19.40 -11.48 -0.40
N SER A 123 19.04 -10.94 -1.55
CA SER A 123 17.86 -10.12 -1.72
C SER A 123 16.96 -10.63 -2.82
N LYS A 124 15.66 -10.39 -2.68
CA LYS A 124 14.63 -10.65 -3.67
C LYS A 124 13.72 -9.42 -3.75
N VAL A 125 13.29 -9.09 -4.95
CA VAL A 125 12.29 -8.02 -5.20
C VAL A 125 10.94 -8.57 -5.64
N VAL A 126 10.92 -9.86 -6.02
CA VAL A 126 9.73 -10.65 -6.33
C VAL A 126 9.97 -12.07 -5.81
N GLY A 127 8.91 -12.72 -5.30
CA GLY A 127 8.96 -14.12 -4.89
C GLY A 127 9.70 -14.36 -3.56
N ASP A 128 10.11 -15.62 -3.37
CA ASP A 128 10.80 -16.11 -2.17
C ASP A 128 12.24 -16.54 -2.51
N PHE A 129 13.05 -16.82 -1.49
CA PHE A 129 14.43 -17.26 -1.67
C PHE A 129 14.51 -18.69 -2.24
N ASN A 130 15.54 -18.92 -3.06
CA ASN A 130 15.89 -20.26 -3.49
C ASN A 130 16.65 -20.99 -2.37
N SER A 131 16.12 -22.12 -1.90
CA SER A 131 16.71 -22.91 -0.80
C SER A 131 18.15 -23.37 -1.09
N ASP A 132 18.42 -23.85 -2.31
CA ASP A 132 19.78 -24.25 -2.71
C ASP A 132 20.76 -23.06 -2.68
N GLN A 133 20.29 -21.87 -3.05
CA GLN A 133 21.09 -20.65 -3.02
C GLN A 133 21.40 -20.22 -1.58
N LEU A 134 20.40 -20.25 -0.70
CA LEU A 134 20.61 -19.96 0.73
C LEU A 134 21.57 -20.95 1.37
N GLU A 135 21.45 -22.24 1.05
CA GLU A 135 22.35 -23.27 1.60
C GLU A 135 23.79 -23.07 1.08
N LYS A 136 23.97 -22.70 -0.19
CA LYS A 136 25.29 -22.31 -0.71
C LYS A 136 25.86 -21.12 0.05
N HIS A 137 25.06 -20.10 0.34
CA HIS A 137 25.49 -18.92 1.10
C HIS A 137 25.84 -19.24 2.56
N LYS A 138 25.08 -20.10 3.22
CA LYS A 138 25.43 -20.62 4.54
C LYS A 138 26.76 -21.36 4.52
N ASN A 139 26.99 -22.21 3.53
CA ASN A 139 28.24 -22.94 3.39
C ASN A 139 29.44 -22.01 3.19
N ILE A 140 29.28 -20.90 2.46
CA ILE A 140 30.33 -19.87 2.32
C ILE A 140 30.66 -19.26 3.70
N LEU A 141 29.65 -18.90 4.51
CA LEU A 141 29.84 -18.31 5.83
C LEU A 141 30.41 -19.32 6.86
N ARG A 142 29.92 -20.57 6.83
CA ARG A 142 30.34 -21.66 7.71
C ARG A 142 31.82 -21.98 7.49
N GLY A 143 32.22 -22.15 6.23
CA GLY A 143 33.55 -22.66 5.88
C GLY A 143 33.75 -24.07 6.43
N ASN A 144 34.93 -24.33 6.99
CA ASN A 144 35.27 -25.61 7.63
C ASN A 144 34.94 -25.67 9.13
N LEU A 145 34.25 -24.66 9.67
CA LEU A 145 33.99 -24.54 11.10
C LEU A 145 32.59 -25.09 11.45
N PRO A 146 32.40 -25.62 12.67
CA PRO A 146 31.12 -26.18 13.10
C PRO A 146 30.07 -25.11 13.48
N LEU A 147 30.44 -23.82 13.49
CA LEU A 147 29.52 -22.75 13.88
C LEU A 147 28.53 -22.47 12.74
N GLU A 148 27.26 -22.69 13.02
CA GLU A 148 26.15 -22.36 12.12
C GLU A 148 25.97 -20.84 11.99
N PRO A 149 25.97 -20.28 10.77
CA PRO A 149 25.60 -18.89 10.57
C PRO A 149 24.15 -18.63 10.97
N LEU A 150 23.89 -17.50 11.61
CA LEU A 150 22.55 -17.04 11.92
C LEU A 150 21.85 -16.60 10.63
N PHE A 151 20.66 -17.13 10.36
CA PHE A 151 19.81 -16.64 9.28
C PHE A 151 18.81 -15.62 9.83
N ILE A 152 18.82 -14.41 9.26
CA ILE A 152 17.85 -13.36 9.58
C ILE A 152 17.08 -13.05 8.29
N ALA A 153 15.77 -13.23 8.29
CA ALA A 153 14.89 -12.79 7.21
C ALA A 153 14.23 -11.45 7.60
N LYS A 154 14.25 -10.47 6.69
CA LYS A 154 13.58 -9.18 6.83
C LYS A 154 12.83 -8.84 5.56
N LYS A 155 11.73 -8.09 5.70
CA LYS A 155 11.05 -7.47 4.56
C LYS A 155 11.76 -6.19 4.14
N TRP A 156 11.67 -5.82 2.87
CA TRP A 156 12.07 -4.48 2.44
C TRP A 156 11.26 -3.37 3.12
N SER A 157 10.01 -3.64 3.51
CA SER A 157 9.21 -2.74 4.33
C SER A 157 9.82 -2.52 5.72
N ASP A 158 10.45 -3.54 6.32
CA ASP A 158 11.11 -3.42 7.61
C ASP A 158 12.35 -2.51 7.51
N ILE A 159 13.09 -2.64 6.40
CA ILE A 159 14.23 -1.77 6.09
C ILE A 159 13.77 -0.32 5.90
N HIS A 160 12.70 -0.10 5.13
CA HIS A 160 12.11 1.23 4.94
C HIS A 160 11.64 1.84 6.27
N PHE A 161 10.96 1.06 7.11
CA PHE A 161 10.51 1.50 8.43
C PHE A 161 11.68 1.92 9.32
N PHE A 162 12.69 1.05 9.44
CA PHE A 162 13.91 1.33 10.20
C PHE A 162 14.55 2.67 9.80
N PHE A 163 14.72 2.90 8.49
CA PHE A 163 15.33 4.13 8.00
C PHE A 163 14.46 5.37 8.23
N ASN A 164 13.14 5.25 8.14
CA ASN A 164 12.23 6.37 8.44
C ASN A 164 12.24 6.76 9.91
N GLU A 165 12.38 5.81 10.84
CA GLU A 165 12.52 6.10 12.28
C GLU A 165 13.81 6.87 12.60
N LEU A 166 14.85 6.71 11.78
CA LEU A 166 16.10 7.46 11.94
C LEU A 166 15.99 8.92 11.47
N LEU A 167 15.13 9.23 10.50
CA LEU A 167 15.07 10.55 9.85
C LEU A 167 15.00 11.74 10.81
N PRO A 168 14.21 11.73 11.90
CA PRO A 168 14.14 12.87 12.83
C PRO A 168 15.44 13.16 13.57
N ASN A 169 16.36 12.19 13.67
CA ASN A 169 17.50 12.21 14.59
C ASN A 169 18.86 12.17 13.88
N VAL A 170 18.90 12.39 12.57
CA VAL A 170 20.15 12.35 11.79
C VAL A 170 20.53 13.73 11.24
N ASN A 171 21.83 13.93 10.99
CA ASN A 171 22.31 15.16 10.36
C ASN A 171 21.76 15.33 8.93
N ARG A 172 21.87 16.53 8.39
CA ARG A 172 21.33 16.89 7.05
C ARG A 172 21.81 15.99 5.91
N ARG A 173 23.08 15.55 5.92
CA ARG A 173 23.63 14.69 4.86
C ARG A 173 22.99 13.31 4.91
N ASN A 174 22.97 12.68 6.08
CA ASN A 174 22.33 11.38 6.29
C ASN A 174 20.83 11.46 6.01
N TYR A 175 20.16 12.52 6.48
CA TYR A 175 18.75 12.76 6.20
C TYR A 175 18.47 12.73 4.70
N TRP A 176 19.24 13.46 3.91
CA TRP A 176 19.06 13.50 2.47
C TRP A 176 19.25 12.12 1.85
N LEU A 177 20.33 11.41 2.16
CA LEU A 177 20.64 10.09 1.60
C LEU A 177 19.59 9.05 1.97
N ILE A 178 19.21 8.99 3.25
CA ILE A 178 18.16 8.11 3.75
C ILE A 178 16.83 8.44 3.08
N LYS A 179 16.49 9.72 2.91
CA LYS A 179 15.25 10.12 2.24
C LYS A 179 15.23 9.71 0.78
N GLN A 180 16.35 9.83 0.06
CA GLN A 180 16.47 9.31 -1.31
C GLN A 180 16.24 7.80 -1.36
N PHE A 181 16.81 7.05 -0.40
CA PHE A 181 16.64 5.60 -0.33
C PHE A 181 15.22 5.19 -0.02
N THR A 182 14.59 5.77 1.00
CA THR A 182 13.21 5.41 1.38
C THR A 182 12.21 5.78 0.28
N GLN A 183 12.39 6.93 -0.38
CA GLN A 183 11.58 7.29 -1.56
C GLN A 183 11.79 6.31 -2.72
N TYR A 184 13.02 5.87 -2.95
CA TYR A 184 13.31 4.89 -3.99
C TYR A 184 12.55 3.57 -3.73
N LEU A 185 12.60 3.06 -2.50
CA LEU A 185 11.85 1.84 -2.11
C LEU A 185 10.34 1.99 -2.34
N GLU A 186 9.75 3.14 -2.00
CA GLU A 186 8.34 3.43 -2.26
C GLU A 186 8.01 3.41 -3.76
N TRP A 187 8.91 3.92 -4.60
CA TRP A 187 8.71 4.00 -6.04
C TRP A 187 8.82 2.65 -6.76
N ILE A 188 9.68 1.78 -6.27
CA ILE A 188 9.82 0.41 -6.79
C ILE A 188 8.90 -0.59 -6.09
N ASN A 189 7.97 -0.12 -5.24
CA ASN A 189 7.00 -0.93 -4.51
C ASN A 189 7.63 -1.99 -3.59
N MET A 190 8.71 -1.61 -2.92
CA MET A 190 9.37 -2.43 -1.90
C MET A 190 8.91 -2.05 -0.48
N THR A 191 7.87 -1.24 -0.37
CA THR A 191 7.26 -0.83 0.89
C THR A 191 5.82 -1.30 0.94
N GLU A 192 5.26 -1.37 2.13
CA GLU A 192 3.80 -1.43 2.25
C GLU A 192 3.18 -0.06 1.92
N PHE A 193 1.85 0.05 1.92
CA PHE A 193 1.18 1.35 1.88
C PHE A 193 1.62 2.23 3.06
N THR A 194 2.20 3.39 2.73
CA THR A 194 2.76 4.39 3.67
C THR A 194 1.88 5.63 3.81
N GLY A 195 0.68 5.63 3.22
CA GLY A 195 -0.21 6.78 3.19
C GLY A 195 -0.32 7.44 1.81
N PHE A 196 -1.24 8.40 1.69
CA PHE A 196 -1.34 9.24 0.51
C PHE A 196 -0.48 10.49 0.65
N ASN A 197 0.27 10.80 -0.40
CA ASN A 197 1.00 12.06 -0.51
C ASN A 197 0.44 12.94 -1.63
N ALA A 198 0.90 14.19 -1.65
CA ALA A 198 0.57 15.20 -2.64
C ALA A 198 0.66 14.73 -4.10
N GLU A 199 1.61 13.85 -4.41
CA GLU A 199 1.95 13.47 -5.77
C GLU A 199 0.98 12.43 -6.34
N ILE A 200 0.36 11.60 -5.48
CA ILE A 200 -0.77 10.76 -5.87
C ILE A 200 -1.95 11.62 -6.37
N PHE A 201 -2.22 12.74 -5.70
CA PHE A 201 -3.29 13.65 -6.09
C PHE A 201 -2.91 14.45 -7.36
N ASN A 202 -1.65 14.90 -7.46
CA ASN A 202 -1.15 15.62 -8.64
C ASN A 202 -1.22 14.77 -9.92
N TYR A 203 -1.05 13.45 -9.82
CA TYR A 203 -1.16 12.54 -10.96
C TYR A 203 -2.49 12.72 -11.72
N PHE A 204 -3.61 12.92 -11.00
CA PHE A 204 -4.93 13.13 -11.61
C PHE A 204 -5.13 14.49 -12.27
N ILE A 205 -4.12 15.38 -12.20
CA ILE A 205 -4.07 16.66 -12.91
C ILE A 205 -3.25 16.48 -14.19
N THR A 206 -2.01 15.99 -14.07
CA THR A 206 -1.03 16.00 -15.16
C THR A 206 -1.18 14.81 -16.11
N HIS A 207 -1.32 13.59 -15.59
CA HIS A 207 -1.34 12.33 -16.36
C HIS A 207 -0.07 12.08 -17.21
N GLU A 208 1.04 12.75 -16.92
CA GLU A 208 2.17 12.90 -17.86
C GLU A 208 3.14 11.71 -17.87
N ASP A 209 3.14 10.85 -16.85
CA ASP A 209 4.17 9.81 -16.69
C ASP A 209 3.58 8.40 -16.43
N GLU A 210 4.06 7.42 -17.21
CA GLU A 210 3.71 6.00 -17.08
C GLU A 210 4.31 5.36 -15.81
N ASP A 211 5.50 5.80 -15.37
CA ASP A 211 6.10 5.32 -14.13
C ASP A 211 5.32 5.86 -12.93
N LEU A 212 4.98 7.15 -12.92
CA LEU A 212 4.05 7.73 -11.95
C LEU A 212 2.70 7.01 -11.93
N ARG A 213 2.11 6.72 -13.10
CA ARG A 213 0.85 5.98 -13.19
C ARG A 213 0.95 4.60 -12.56
N LYS A 214 2.02 3.85 -12.85
CA LYS A 214 2.27 2.52 -12.28
C LYS A 214 2.40 2.62 -10.76
N TRP A 215 3.20 3.57 -10.27
CA TRP A 215 3.39 3.81 -8.84
C TRP A 215 2.06 4.17 -8.13
N VAL A 216 1.27 5.09 -8.67
CA VAL A 216 -0.05 5.44 -8.10
C VAL A 216 -0.99 4.22 -8.11
N LYS A 217 -1.04 3.47 -9.20
CA LYS A 217 -1.88 2.26 -9.28
C LYS A 217 -1.51 1.25 -8.20
N VAL A 218 -0.22 1.03 -8.01
CA VAL A 218 0.31 0.07 -7.03
C VAL A 218 0.05 0.54 -5.60
N ASN A 219 0.23 1.84 -5.30
CA ASN A 219 -0.13 2.41 -4.00
C ASN A 219 -1.62 2.24 -3.71
N MET A 220 -2.47 2.53 -4.69
CA MET A 220 -3.93 2.35 -4.59
C MET A 220 -4.31 0.88 -4.40
N GLN A 221 -3.60 -0.05 -5.03
CA GLN A 221 -3.79 -1.49 -4.84
C GLN A 221 -3.44 -1.89 -3.39
N SER A 222 -2.26 -1.51 -2.90
CA SER A 222 -1.82 -1.82 -1.52
C SER A 222 -2.74 -1.20 -0.47
N PHE A 223 -3.18 0.04 -0.69
CA PHE A 223 -4.20 0.70 0.12
C PHE A 223 -5.52 -0.11 0.15
N GLY A 224 -5.99 -0.56 -1.02
CA GLY A 224 -7.18 -1.40 -1.14
C GLY A 224 -7.06 -2.72 -0.37
N GLU A 225 -5.92 -3.40 -0.45
CA GLU A 225 -5.66 -4.65 0.27
C GLU A 225 -5.69 -4.45 1.79
N LYS A 226 -4.96 -3.44 2.29
CA LYS A 226 -4.94 -3.13 3.73
C LYS A 226 -6.31 -2.75 4.25
N LEU A 227 -7.06 -1.90 3.53
CA LEU A 227 -8.39 -1.49 3.95
C LEU A 227 -9.36 -2.68 3.89
N GLN A 228 -9.34 -3.49 2.83
CA GLN A 228 -10.21 -4.67 2.72
C GLN A 228 -9.98 -5.67 3.86
N ASN A 229 -8.73 -5.91 4.27
CA ASN A 229 -8.42 -6.77 5.41
C ASN A 229 -9.03 -6.27 6.72
N ARG A 230 -9.13 -4.95 6.91
CA ARG A 230 -9.82 -4.35 8.07
C ARG A 230 -11.33 -4.48 7.94
N LEU A 231 -11.88 -4.16 6.77
CA LEU A 231 -13.33 -4.26 6.52
C LEU A 231 -13.85 -5.70 6.61
N PHE A 232 -13.08 -6.70 6.20
CA PHE A 232 -13.47 -8.10 6.32
C PHE A 232 -13.68 -8.53 7.78
N LYS A 233 -12.92 -7.94 8.73
CA LYS A 233 -13.11 -8.18 10.17
C LYS A 233 -14.39 -7.53 10.70
N VAL A 234 -14.85 -6.44 10.07
CA VAL A 234 -16.11 -5.76 10.39
C VAL A 234 -17.30 -6.57 9.87
N ASP A 235 -17.24 -6.99 8.61
CA ASP A 235 -18.28 -7.77 7.97
C ASP A 235 -17.70 -8.66 6.85
N PRO A 236 -17.92 -9.99 6.87
CA PRO A 236 -17.49 -10.90 5.80
C PRO A 236 -18.04 -10.56 4.41
N PHE A 237 -19.06 -9.70 4.31
CA PHE A 237 -19.51 -9.12 3.04
C PHE A 237 -18.35 -8.49 2.25
N TYR A 238 -17.37 -7.89 2.93
CA TYR A 238 -16.21 -7.23 2.33
C TYR A 238 -15.05 -8.21 2.08
N ASN A 239 -15.32 -9.36 1.47
CA ASN A 239 -14.31 -10.39 1.19
C ASN A 239 -13.45 -10.13 -0.06
N GLY A 240 -13.63 -9.00 -0.72
CA GLY A 240 -12.82 -8.59 -1.86
C GLY A 240 -12.98 -7.11 -2.19
N PHE A 241 -12.20 -6.67 -3.16
CA PHE A 241 -12.30 -5.33 -3.72
C PHE A 241 -11.98 -5.34 -5.22
N ASP A 242 -12.30 -4.24 -5.90
CA ASP A 242 -11.98 -4.00 -7.30
C ASP A 242 -11.41 -2.58 -7.44
N LEU A 243 -10.29 -2.46 -8.15
CA LEU A 243 -9.61 -1.19 -8.39
C LEU A 243 -10.04 -0.61 -9.75
N GLY A 244 -10.49 0.64 -9.73
CA GLY A 244 -10.84 1.40 -10.91
C GLY A 244 -9.67 1.51 -11.91
N LYS A 245 -10.01 1.60 -13.21
CA LYS A 245 -9.00 1.72 -14.26
C LYS A 245 -8.33 3.10 -14.23
N PHE A 246 -7.00 3.10 -14.35
CA PHE A 246 -6.17 4.29 -14.55
C PHE A 246 -6.03 4.59 -16.04
N GLU A 247 -7.00 5.33 -16.59
CA GLU A 247 -6.99 5.81 -17.98
C GLU A 247 -6.44 7.24 -18.03
N LYS A 248 -5.70 7.58 -19.10
CA LYS A 248 -4.96 8.86 -19.24
C LYS A 248 -5.80 10.15 -19.14
N LYS A 249 -7.14 10.06 -19.15
CA LYS A 249 -8.05 11.22 -19.12
C LYS A 249 -8.96 11.24 -17.88
N ARG A 250 -8.81 10.29 -16.96
CA ARG A 250 -9.67 10.21 -15.78
C ARG A 250 -9.14 11.08 -14.65
N LYS A 251 -9.99 11.98 -14.17
CA LYS A 251 -9.72 12.91 -13.05
C LYS A 251 -9.64 12.23 -11.67
N GLY A 252 -9.65 10.89 -11.62
CA GLY A 252 -9.68 10.12 -10.39
C GLY A 252 -9.70 8.62 -10.65
N SER A 253 -9.56 7.87 -9.57
CA SER A 253 -9.75 6.43 -9.51
C SER A 253 -10.62 6.07 -8.30
N TRP A 254 -10.98 4.81 -8.15
CA TRP A 254 -11.81 4.35 -7.06
C TRP A 254 -11.47 2.92 -6.66
N ILE A 255 -11.86 2.53 -5.45
CA ILE A 255 -11.78 1.16 -4.95
C ILE A 255 -13.15 0.77 -4.41
N GLY A 256 -13.77 -0.24 -5.00
CA GLY A 256 -15.07 -0.76 -4.56
C GLY A 256 -14.88 -2.02 -3.70
N PHE A 257 -15.54 -2.09 -2.56
CA PHE A 257 -15.40 -3.16 -1.56
C PHE A 257 -16.70 -3.95 -1.41
N GLY A 258 -16.60 -5.27 -1.39
CA GLY A 258 -17.75 -6.16 -1.22
C GLY A 258 -17.45 -7.58 -1.69
N PRO A 259 -18.48 -8.36 -2.08
CA PRO A 259 -18.28 -9.72 -2.57
C PRO A 259 -17.35 -9.78 -3.80
N LYS A 260 -16.45 -10.77 -3.82
CA LYS A 260 -15.54 -11.08 -4.95
C LYS A 260 -16.28 -11.25 -6.30
N ASN A 261 -15.50 -11.36 -7.38
CA ASN A 261 -15.99 -11.59 -8.74
C ASN A 261 -16.94 -10.50 -9.27
N LYS A 262 -16.77 -9.26 -8.79
CA LYS A 262 -17.58 -8.09 -9.18
C LYS A 262 -19.07 -8.22 -8.87
N GLU A 263 -19.45 -9.18 -8.02
CA GLU A 263 -20.85 -9.33 -7.57
C GLU A 263 -21.30 -8.15 -6.72
N TYR A 264 -20.37 -7.50 -6.01
CA TYR A 264 -20.61 -6.29 -5.23
C TYR A 264 -21.31 -5.18 -6.05
N ARG A 265 -21.05 -5.10 -7.37
CA ARG A 265 -21.65 -4.06 -8.23
C ARG A 265 -23.17 -4.18 -8.31
N LYS A 266 -23.71 -5.38 -8.15
CA LYS A 266 -25.16 -5.63 -8.13
C LYS A 266 -25.77 -5.33 -6.75
N LYS A 267 -24.98 -4.83 -5.79
CA LYS A 267 -25.34 -4.62 -4.38
C LYS A 267 -25.01 -3.19 -3.93
N ALA A 268 -25.61 -2.77 -2.83
CA ALA A 268 -25.08 -1.62 -2.09
C ALA A 268 -23.70 -2.00 -1.59
N HIS A 269 -22.71 -1.15 -1.79
CA HIS A 269 -21.31 -1.45 -1.45
C HIS A 269 -20.57 -0.19 -1.01
N LEU A 270 -19.42 -0.39 -0.36
CA LEU A 270 -18.54 0.73 -0.01
C LEU A 270 -17.60 1.02 -1.18
N THR A 271 -17.33 2.29 -1.41
CA THR A 271 -16.37 2.75 -2.41
C THR A 271 -15.53 3.86 -1.81
N VAL A 272 -14.22 3.82 -2.08
CA VAL A 272 -13.31 4.93 -1.83
C VAL A 272 -12.92 5.54 -3.18
N GLY A 273 -13.29 6.80 -3.41
CA GLY A 273 -12.88 7.58 -4.57
C GLY A 273 -11.67 8.43 -4.25
N VAL A 274 -10.71 8.53 -5.18
CA VAL A 274 -9.53 9.40 -5.06
C VAL A 274 -9.43 10.25 -6.32
N SER A 275 -9.25 11.56 -6.16
CA SER A 275 -9.17 12.53 -7.24
C SER A 275 -8.17 13.63 -6.90
N SER A 276 -7.88 14.55 -7.82
CA SER A 276 -6.94 15.65 -7.54
C SER A 276 -7.32 16.54 -6.34
N THR A 277 -8.59 16.54 -5.92
CA THR A 277 -9.09 17.37 -4.81
C THR A 277 -9.06 16.67 -3.46
N GLY A 278 -8.81 15.36 -3.41
CA GLY A 278 -8.80 14.59 -2.17
C GLY A 278 -9.43 13.20 -2.31
N LEU A 279 -10.03 12.73 -1.23
CA LEU A 279 -10.57 11.39 -1.09
C LEU A 279 -12.03 11.44 -0.67
N GLU A 280 -12.84 10.51 -1.15
CA GLU A 280 -14.21 10.34 -0.70
C GLU A 280 -14.48 8.89 -0.30
N VAL A 281 -15.17 8.68 0.82
CA VAL A 281 -15.67 7.35 1.22
C VAL A 281 -17.17 7.37 1.10
N PHE A 282 -17.76 6.40 0.43
CA PHE A 282 -19.19 6.40 0.22
C PHE A 282 -19.82 5.02 0.08
N ILE A 283 -21.09 4.94 0.48
CA ILE A 283 -21.98 3.86 0.06
C ILE A 283 -22.43 4.15 -1.36
N ASN A 284 -22.37 3.16 -2.24
CA ASN A 284 -22.73 3.29 -3.65
C ASN A 284 -23.86 2.31 -4.03
N VAL A 285 -24.89 2.81 -4.70
CA VAL A 285 -26.02 2.05 -5.24
C VAL A 285 -26.29 2.55 -6.66
N GLU A 286 -25.75 1.86 -7.67
CA GLU A 286 -25.75 2.38 -9.05
C GLU A 286 -26.34 1.45 -10.13
N LEU A 287 -26.27 0.12 -9.94
CA LEU A 287 -26.78 -0.83 -10.94
C LEU A 287 -28.25 -1.15 -10.68
N LYS A 288 -28.99 -1.43 -11.75
CA LYS A 288 -30.44 -1.67 -11.71
C LYS A 288 -30.89 -2.59 -10.56
N SER A 289 -30.21 -3.72 -10.36
CA SER A 289 -30.53 -4.67 -9.30
C SER A 289 -30.37 -4.10 -7.89
N ALA A 290 -29.37 -3.23 -7.67
CA ALA A 290 -29.16 -2.54 -6.40
C ALA A 290 -30.18 -1.40 -6.23
N THR A 291 -30.47 -0.65 -7.30
CA THR A 291 -31.45 0.44 -7.26
C THR A 291 -32.87 -0.05 -7.06
N ASP A 292 -33.24 -1.20 -7.64
CA ASP A 292 -34.56 -1.80 -7.44
C ASP A 292 -34.76 -2.20 -5.97
N ARG A 293 -33.71 -2.77 -5.32
CA ARG A 293 -33.75 -3.06 -3.88
C ARG A 293 -33.81 -1.80 -3.02
N LEU A 294 -33.05 -0.76 -3.37
CA LEU A 294 -33.13 0.54 -2.69
C LEU A 294 -34.57 1.09 -2.71
N LYS A 295 -35.21 1.10 -3.89
CA LYS A 295 -36.61 1.55 -4.05
C LYS A 295 -37.56 0.77 -3.14
N VAL A 296 -37.45 -0.56 -3.14
CA VAL A 296 -38.27 -1.44 -2.28
C VAL A 296 -38.02 -1.15 -0.79
N LYS A 297 -36.76 -1.00 -0.37
CA LYS A 297 -36.40 -0.75 1.02
C LYS A 297 -36.86 0.62 1.52
N ILE A 298 -36.69 1.67 0.72
CA ILE A 298 -37.18 3.00 1.09
C ILE A 298 -38.70 2.97 1.17
N LYS A 299 -39.40 2.42 0.16
CA LYS A 299 -40.87 2.36 0.14
C LYS A 299 -41.46 1.59 1.33
N ASN A 300 -40.90 0.42 1.65
CA ASN A 300 -41.48 -0.49 2.65
C ASN A 300 -40.95 -0.25 4.06
N HIS A 301 -39.78 0.37 4.22
CA HIS A 301 -39.07 0.48 5.49
C HIS A 301 -38.41 1.87 5.68
N LYS A 302 -39.09 2.94 5.25
CA LYS A 302 -38.57 4.32 5.30
C LYS A 302 -38.05 4.76 6.66
N GLU A 303 -38.80 4.52 7.74
CA GLU A 303 -38.40 4.96 9.09
C GLU A 303 -37.14 4.24 9.54
N LYS A 304 -37.02 2.94 9.24
CA LYS A 304 -35.81 2.17 9.54
C LYS A 304 -34.60 2.70 8.76
N PHE A 305 -34.77 3.05 7.49
CA PHE A 305 -33.69 3.67 6.69
C PHE A 305 -33.28 5.03 7.27
N ARG A 306 -34.26 5.87 7.63
CA ARG A 306 -34.03 7.17 8.27
C ARG A 306 -33.32 7.05 9.61
N ASP A 307 -33.67 6.05 10.41
CA ASP A 307 -33.01 5.77 11.69
C ASP A 307 -31.55 5.35 11.49
N HIS A 308 -31.25 4.57 10.45
CA HIS A 308 -29.86 4.25 10.11
C HIS A 308 -29.08 5.51 9.70
N LEU A 309 -29.67 6.40 8.89
CA LEU A 309 -29.04 7.70 8.54
C LEU A 309 -28.78 8.57 9.77
N ARG A 310 -29.73 8.63 10.70
CA ARG A 310 -29.61 9.42 11.93
C ARG A 310 -28.50 8.93 12.85
N LYS A 311 -28.25 7.61 12.86
CA LYS A 311 -27.22 6.97 13.67
C LYS A 311 -25.81 7.14 13.12
N ILE A 312 -25.63 7.66 11.90
CA ILE A 312 -24.30 7.95 11.37
C ILE A 312 -23.69 9.12 12.14
N ASN A 313 -22.70 8.81 12.97
CA ASN A 313 -21.92 9.79 13.72
C ASN A 313 -20.48 9.86 13.18
N ILE A 314 -20.30 10.63 12.11
CA ILE A 314 -19.00 10.88 11.47
C ILE A 314 -18.75 12.38 11.48
N ILE A 315 -17.54 12.78 11.86
CA ILE A 315 -17.11 14.18 11.86
C ILE A 315 -16.80 14.63 10.43
N GLY A 316 -17.30 15.80 10.06
CA GLY A 316 -17.00 16.51 8.81
C GLY A 316 -18.07 16.33 7.71
N PRO A 317 -17.89 16.97 6.53
CA PRO A 317 -18.88 16.99 5.46
C PRO A 317 -19.41 15.61 5.07
N LEU A 318 -20.70 15.37 5.35
CA LEU A 318 -21.41 14.13 5.10
C LEU A 318 -22.73 14.43 4.39
N PHE A 319 -22.98 13.82 3.23
CA PHE A 319 -24.18 14.10 2.45
C PHE A 319 -24.73 12.87 1.74
N VAL A 320 -26.03 12.92 1.49
CA VAL A 320 -26.71 12.05 0.54
C VAL A 320 -26.66 12.72 -0.83
N GLN A 321 -26.29 11.96 -1.86
CA GLN A 321 -26.21 12.42 -3.23
C GLN A 321 -27.02 11.50 -4.14
N ILE A 322 -27.83 12.12 -5.00
CA ILE A 322 -28.57 11.43 -6.07
C ILE A 322 -28.10 11.98 -7.40
N GLU A 323 -27.67 11.08 -8.27
CA GLU A 323 -27.30 11.36 -9.66
C GLU A 323 -28.19 10.58 -10.62
N ASP A 324 -28.57 11.22 -11.73
CA ASP A 324 -29.25 10.54 -12.84
C ASP A 324 -28.21 9.91 -13.75
N ARG A 325 -28.27 8.59 -13.86
CA ARG A 325 -27.32 7.77 -14.60
C ARG A 325 -27.85 7.50 -16.00
N LYS A 326 -27.29 8.19 -16.99
CA LYS A 326 -27.68 8.05 -18.41
C LYS A 326 -26.67 7.18 -19.16
N GLN A 327 -27.14 6.14 -19.81
CA GLN A 327 -26.27 5.30 -20.63
C GLN A 327 -25.86 6.06 -21.90
N LYS A 328 -24.56 6.26 -22.09
CA LYS A 328 -24.00 6.89 -23.30
C LYS A 328 -23.71 5.86 -24.38
N GLN A 329 -23.12 4.73 -23.99
CA GLN A 329 -22.89 3.56 -24.85
C GLN A 329 -22.76 2.30 -23.98
N ALA A 330 -22.48 1.15 -24.60
CA ALA A 330 -22.27 -0.10 -23.86
C ALA A 330 -21.21 0.10 -22.77
N MET A 331 -21.58 -0.17 -21.51
CA MET A 331 -20.71 -0.06 -20.33
C MET A 331 -20.21 1.35 -19.97
N LEU A 332 -20.70 2.41 -20.64
CA LEU A 332 -20.32 3.79 -20.37
C LEU A 332 -21.55 4.64 -20.07
N TYR A 333 -21.50 5.32 -18.92
CA TYR A 333 -22.61 6.06 -18.35
C TYR A 333 -22.13 7.46 -17.95
N ASP A 334 -22.98 8.44 -18.22
CA ASP A 334 -22.84 9.79 -17.70
C ASP A 334 -23.65 9.90 -16.39
N TYR A 335 -23.09 10.60 -15.42
CA TYR A 335 -23.70 10.82 -14.11
C TYR A 335 -24.00 12.31 -13.97
N ASN A 336 -25.28 12.66 -13.87
CA ASN A 336 -25.72 14.04 -13.73
C ASN A 336 -26.20 14.27 -12.30
N LEU A 337 -25.52 15.14 -11.55
CA LEU A 337 -25.92 15.48 -10.20
C LEU A 337 -27.32 16.11 -10.20
N ILE A 338 -28.26 15.49 -9.48
CA ILE A 338 -29.62 16.02 -9.30
C ILE A 338 -29.73 16.76 -7.98
N THR A 339 -29.25 16.14 -6.90
CA THR A 339 -29.25 16.79 -5.59
C THR A 339 -28.13 16.27 -4.69
N ARG A 340 -27.76 17.13 -3.74
CA ARG A 340 -26.87 16.84 -2.63
C ARG A 340 -27.50 17.42 -1.36
N ILE A 341 -27.75 16.58 -0.38
CA ILE A 341 -28.41 16.95 0.88
C ILE A 341 -27.49 16.59 2.04
N ASP A 342 -27.20 17.56 2.89
CA ASP A 342 -26.45 17.35 4.12
C ASP A 342 -27.19 16.35 5.02
N VAL A 343 -26.48 15.35 5.55
CA VAL A 343 -27.08 14.34 6.44
C VAL A 343 -27.58 14.98 7.74
N ASP A 344 -26.97 16.07 8.21
CA ASP A 344 -27.43 16.76 9.41
C ASP A 344 -28.78 17.46 9.18
N SER A 345 -29.06 17.92 7.96
CA SER A 345 -30.41 18.39 7.58
C SER A 345 -31.45 17.27 7.68
N ILE A 346 -31.09 16.02 7.36
CA ILE A 346 -31.99 14.86 7.48
C ILE A 346 -32.24 14.49 8.96
N LYS A 347 -31.25 14.71 9.82
CA LYS A 347 -31.34 14.49 11.27
C LYS A 347 -32.22 15.51 11.98
N HIS A 348 -32.30 16.73 11.46
CA HIS A 348 -33.10 17.80 12.03
C HIS A 348 -34.59 17.39 12.14
N THR A 349 -35.24 17.78 13.24
CA THR A 349 -36.62 17.39 13.57
C THR A 349 -37.62 17.91 12.55
N GLU A 350 -37.55 19.19 12.22
CA GLU A 350 -38.49 19.87 11.31
C GLU A 350 -38.14 19.66 9.82
N ILE A 351 -37.00 20.20 9.36
CA ILE A 351 -36.60 20.14 7.94
C ILE A 351 -36.21 18.74 7.46
N GLY A 352 -35.90 17.83 8.36
CA GLY A 352 -35.46 16.48 8.01
C GLY A 352 -36.57 15.61 7.44
N ILE A 353 -37.85 15.89 7.75
CA ILE A 353 -38.98 15.19 7.15
C ILE A 353 -39.06 15.54 5.65
N SER A 354 -39.13 16.84 5.34
CA SER A 354 -39.21 17.31 3.96
C SER A 354 -37.98 16.95 3.13
N SER A 355 -36.78 17.01 3.73
CA SER A 355 -35.54 16.59 3.06
C SER A 355 -35.57 15.12 2.68
N PHE A 356 -36.10 14.26 3.55
CA PHE A 356 -36.20 12.83 3.29
C PHE A 356 -37.30 12.49 2.28
N GLU A 357 -38.48 13.13 2.37
CA GLU A 357 -39.57 12.98 1.39
C GLU A 357 -39.13 13.38 -0.03
N TYR A 358 -38.31 14.42 -0.13
CA TYR A 358 -37.69 14.83 -1.39
C TYR A 358 -36.73 13.74 -1.94
N LEU A 359 -35.88 13.16 -1.09
CA LEU A 359 -35.01 12.03 -1.49
C LEU A 359 -35.82 10.82 -1.96
N GLU A 360 -36.86 10.45 -1.22
CA GLU A 360 -37.76 9.34 -1.56
C GLU A 360 -38.40 9.56 -2.93
N THR A 361 -38.95 10.77 -3.15
CA THR A 361 -39.56 11.16 -4.42
C THR A 361 -38.58 11.04 -5.59
N LEU A 362 -37.32 11.44 -5.40
CA LEU A 362 -36.28 11.32 -6.44
C LEU A 362 -35.90 9.87 -6.72
N VAL A 363 -35.71 9.05 -5.68
CA VAL A 363 -35.39 7.62 -5.83
C VAL A 363 -36.52 6.89 -6.55
N GLU A 364 -37.77 7.21 -6.27
CA GLU A 364 -38.92 6.61 -6.95
C GLU A 364 -38.99 7.01 -8.43
N LYS A 365 -38.92 8.32 -8.72
CA LYS A 365 -39.15 8.89 -10.06
C LYS A 365 -38.02 8.63 -11.06
N LEU A 366 -36.77 8.56 -10.61
CA LEU A 366 -35.63 8.30 -11.51
C LEU A 366 -35.63 6.84 -11.95
N TYR A 367 -35.34 6.57 -13.22
CA TYR A 367 -35.34 5.19 -13.74
C TYR A 367 -34.26 4.32 -13.08
N ILE A 368 -33.01 4.82 -13.07
CA ILE A 368 -31.85 4.18 -12.41
C ILE A 368 -31.08 5.26 -11.65
N PRO A 369 -31.55 5.66 -10.44
CA PRO A 369 -30.83 6.64 -9.63
C PRO A 369 -29.49 6.05 -9.16
N CYS A 370 -28.40 6.78 -9.35
CA CYS A 370 -27.17 6.52 -8.61
C CYS A 370 -27.31 7.19 -7.24
N PHE A 371 -27.56 6.39 -6.21
CA PHE A 371 -27.70 6.86 -4.84
C PHE A 371 -26.39 6.62 -4.08
N SER A 372 -25.95 7.63 -3.34
CA SER A 372 -24.76 7.51 -2.50
C SER A 372 -24.85 8.32 -1.21
N ILE A 373 -24.14 7.85 -0.19
CA ILE A 373 -23.93 8.56 1.08
C ILE A 373 -22.44 8.75 1.21
N ARG A 374 -21.96 9.99 1.23
CA ARG A 374 -20.55 10.33 0.98
C ARG A 374 -19.96 11.17 2.11
N ARG A 375 -18.75 10.80 2.54
CA ARG A 375 -17.86 11.58 3.41
C ARG A 375 -16.67 12.07 2.57
N LEU A 376 -16.44 13.39 2.54
CA LEU A 376 -15.36 14.01 1.77
C LEU A 376 -14.17 14.43 2.61
N PHE A 377 -12.98 14.01 2.22
CA PHE A 377 -11.73 14.51 2.75
C PHE A 377 -11.06 15.40 1.71
N ASN A 378 -10.64 16.59 2.14
CA ASN A 378 -9.77 17.39 1.28
C ASN A 378 -8.36 16.79 1.24
N ARG A 379 -7.59 17.21 0.24
CA ARG A 379 -6.23 16.71 0.01
C ARG A 379 -5.32 16.95 1.21
N GLU A 380 -5.37 18.13 1.82
CA GLU A 380 -4.50 18.53 2.93
C GLU A 380 -4.74 17.64 4.16
N GLU A 381 -6.01 17.41 4.51
CA GLU A 381 -6.47 16.53 5.58
C GLU A 381 -5.95 15.10 5.37
N ILE A 382 -6.08 14.55 4.16
CA ILE A 382 -5.57 13.21 3.86
C ILE A 382 -4.06 13.15 3.98
N CYS A 383 -3.32 14.14 3.46
CA CYS A 383 -1.87 14.14 3.55
C CYS A 383 -1.41 14.23 5.02
N GLU A 384 -2.07 15.06 5.84
CA GLU A 384 -1.75 15.19 7.26
C GLU A 384 -1.99 13.89 8.02
N ILE A 385 -3.15 13.25 7.83
CA ILE A 385 -3.47 11.97 8.47
C ILE A 385 -2.54 10.87 7.97
N SER A 386 -2.20 10.87 6.67
CA SER A 386 -1.30 9.89 6.05
C SER A 386 0.13 9.97 6.60
N ASN A 387 0.60 11.18 6.91
CA ASN A 387 1.95 11.36 7.46
C ASN A 387 2.08 10.84 8.91
N LYS A 388 0.96 10.59 9.60
CA LYS A 388 0.93 9.99 10.93
C LYS A 388 1.03 8.46 10.78
N ASP A 389 1.98 7.87 11.50
CA ASP A 389 2.16 6.41 11.60
C ASP A 389 2.19 5.69 10.23
N GLN A 390 2.84 6.29 9.23
CA GLN A 390 3.00 5.74 7.88
C GLN A 390 1.67 5.27 7.25
N GLY A 391 0.61 6.07 7.37
CA GLY A 391 -0.69 5.81 6.76
C GLY A 391 -1.62 4.91 7.58
N ASP A 392 -1.18 4.34 8.70
CA ASP A 392 -2.03 3.51 9.55
C ASP A 392 -3.17 4.32 10.16
N SER A 393 -2.87 5.55 10.61
CA SER A 393 -3.85 6.51 11.10
C SER A 393 -4.98 6.76 10.08
N LEU A 394 -4.64 6.86 8.78
CA LEU A 394 -5.66 7.01 7.73
C LEU A 394 -6.50 5.75 7.58
N LEU A 395 -5.87 4.57 7.51
CA LEU A 395 -6.60 3.30 7.41
C LEU A 395 -7.57 3.11 8.58
N SER A 396 -7.18 3.54 9.78
CA SER A 396 -8.00 3.48 11.00
C SER A 396 -9.22 4.39 10.89
N GLU A 397 -9.02 5.64 10.47
CA GLU A 397 -10.11 6.59 10.28
C GLU A 397 -11.09 6.15 9.18
N LEU A 398 -10.59 5.66 8.05
CA LEU A 398 -11.45 5.16 6.98
C LEU A 398 -12.20 3.89 7.38
N SER A 399 -11.56 3.00 8.14
CA SER A 399 -12.24 1.79 8.66
C SER A 399 -13.40 2.16 9.59
N ARG A 400 -13.20 3.13 10.50
CA ARG A 400 -14.24 3.65 11.39
C ARG A 400 -15.43 4.23 10.63
N ILE A 401 -15.18 4.95 9.53
CA ILE A 401 -16.25 5.48 8.67
C ILE A 401 -17.01 4.37 7.98
N CYS A 402 -16.29 3.39 7.42
CA CYS A 402 -16.89 2.23 6.78
C CYS A 402 -17.73 1.39 7.75
N GLU A 403 -17.29 1.24 9.00
CA GLU A 403 -18.06 0.62 10.08
C GLU A 403 -19.38 1.36 10.34
N ALA A 404 -19.33 2.69 10.41
CA ALA A 404 -20.51 3.53 10.57
C ALA A 404 -21.48 3.44 9.37
N PHE A 405 -20.97 3.16 8.17
CA PHE A 405 -21.76 2.94 6.96
C PHE A 405 -22.32 1.51 6.84
N ASN A 406 -21.68 0.50 7.43
CA ASN A 406 -22.04 -0.91 7.26
C ASN A 406 -23.51 -1.23 7.60
N PRO A 407 -24.14 -0.70 8.67
CA PRO A 407 -25.55 -0.96 8.95
C PRO A 407 -26.49 -0.62 7.80
N ILE A 408 -26.18 0.44 7.04
CA ILE A 408 -26.96 0.85 5.86
C ILE A 408 -26.69 -0.11 4.70
N VAL A 409 -25.42 -0.48 4.47
CA VAL A 409 -25.05 -1.44 3.43
C VAL A 409 -25.79 -2.77 3.64
N ARG A 410 -25.85 -3.27 4.89
CA ARG A 410 -26.60 -4.48 5.25
C ARG A 410 -28.09 -4.30 5.02
N PHE A 411 -28.68 -3.23 5.55
CA PHE A 411 -30.12 -2.95 5.41
C PHE A 411 -30.59 -2.92 3.95
N LEU A 412 -29.75 -2.41 3.03
CA LEU A 412 -30.04 -2.33 1.60
C LEU A 412 -29.84 -3.65 0.83
N ASN A 413 -29.14 -4.62 1.41
CA ASN A 413 -28.78 -5.88 0.76
C ASN A 413 -29.51 -7.12 1.32
N GLU A 414 -29.80 -7.14 2.62
CA GLU A 414 -30.81 -8.01 3.26
C GLU A 414 -32.21 -7.59 2.78
#